data_AF-U6DC11-F1
#
_entry.id   AF-U6DC11-F1
#
_cell.length_a   1.000
_cell.length_b   1.000
_cell.length_c   1.000
_cell.angle_alpha   90.00
_cell.angle_beta   90.00
_cell.angle_gamma   90.00
#
_symmetry.space_group_name_H-M   'P 1'
#
loop_
_entity.id
_entity.type
_entity.pdbx_description
1 polymer ?
#
loop_
_entity_poly.entity_id
_entity_poly.type
_entity_poly.pdbx_seq_one_letter_code
_entity_poly.pdbx_strand_id
1 'polypeptide(L)'
;VSTVRMQGVILLLFAKYYHLPFLRDVQTDCTRTGLGGYWGNKGGVSVRLAAFGHMLCFLNCHLPAHMDKAEQRKDNFQTILSLQQFPGPGAHGILDHDLVFWFGDLNFRIESYDLHFVKFAIDSDQLHQLWEKDQLNMAKNTWPILKGFQEGPLNFAPTFKFDVGTNKYDTSAKKRKPAWTDRILWKVKAPGVGPSPSGRESHRLQVTQHSYRSHMEYTVSDHKPVAAQFVLQFAYRDDVPLVRLEVADEWVRPEQAVVKYRIETVFARSSWDWIGLYRVGFRHCK
;
A
#
# COMPACT_ATOMS: atom_id res chain seq x y z
N VAL A 1 -10.54 -11.42 2.15
CA VAL A 1 -9.09 -11.31 2.41
C VAL A 1 -8.39 -11.60 1.10
N SER A 2 -7.48 -10.75 0.65
CA SER A 2 -6.61 -11.02 -0.51
C SER A 2 -5.16 -11.07 -0.05
N THR A 3 -4.36 -11.96 -0.63
CA THR A 3 -2.95 -12.20 -0.27
C THR A 3 -2.12 -12.41 -1.52
N VAL A 4 -0.97 -11.74 -1.59
CA VAL A 4 0.06 -11.97 -2.61
C VAL A 4 1.43 -12.01 -1.95
N ARG A 5 2.30 -12.93 -2.40
CA ARG A 5 3.62 -13.16 -1.83
C ARG A 5 4.69 -13.34 -2.90
N MET A 6 5.84 -12.69 -2.69
CA MET A 6 7.06 -12.87 -3.47
C MET A 6 8.22 -13.12 -2.50
N GLN A 7 8.57 -14.39 -2.29
CA GLN A 7 9.55 -14.89 -1.30
C GLN A 7 9.37 -14.27 0.10
N GLY A 8 10.02 -13.13 0.39
CA GLY A 8 9.96 -12.41 1.66
C GLY A 8 9.01 -11.21 1.70
N VAL A 9 8.40 -10.82 0.58
CA VAL A 9 7.43 -9.72 0.50
C VAL A 9 6.02 -10.29 0.50
N ILE A 10 5.17 -9.80 1.39
CA ILE A 10 3.77 -10.20 1.50
C ILE A 10 2.89 -8.95 1.57
N LEU A 11 1.73 -8.99 0.91
CA LEU A 11 0.70 -7.97 1.03
C LEU A 11 -0.63 -8.64 1.35
N LEU A 12 -1.23 -8.20 2.45
CA LEU A 12 -2.52 -8.69 2.94
C LEU A 12 -3.50 -7.52 2.99
N LEU A 13 -4.68 -7.72 2.40
CA LEU A 13 -5.77 -6.76 2.46
C LEU A 13 -6.97 -7.32 3.22
N PHE A 14 -7.39 -6.58 4.25
CA PHE A 14 -8.54 -6.87 5.09
C PHE A 14 -9.60 -5.79 4.94
N ALA A 15 -10.87 -6.19 4.97
CA ALA A 15 -12.00 -5.29 4.92
C ALA A 15 -13.04 -5.73 5.95
N LYS A 16 -13.71 -4.74 6.55
CA LYS A 16 -14.86 -5.02 7.41
C LYS A 16 -16.01 -5.58 6.57
N TYR A 17 -16.75 -6.52 7.13
CA TYR A 17 -17.76 -7.30 6.40
C TYR A 17 -18.80 -6.43 5.67
N TYR A 18 -19.21 -5.32 6.29
CA TYR A 18 -20.24 -4.42 5.74
C TYR A 18 -19.75 -3.63 4.51
N HIS A 19 -18.45 -3.60 4.22
CA HIS A 19 -17.91 -3.01 3.00
C HIS A 19 -17.85 -3.98 1.83
N LEU A 20 -17.85 -5.30 2.09
CA LEU A 20 -17.67 -6.33 1.06
C LEU A 20 -18.60 -6.18 -0.16
N PRO A 21 -19.90 -5.82 -0.02
CA PRO A 21 -20.78 -5.66 -1.19
C PRO A 21 -20.33 -4.58 -2.20
N PHE A 22 -19.48 -3.65 -1.76
CA PHE A 22 -18.98 -2.49 -2.49
C PHE A 22 -17.52 -2.64 -2.95
N LEU A 23 -16.88 -3.77 -2.62
CA LEU A 23 -15.54 -4.10 -3.08
C LEU A 23 -15.63 -5.06 -4.26
N ARG A 24 -15.05 -4.69 -5.40
CA ARG A 24 -15.14 -5.45 -6.65
C ARG A 24 -13.78 -5.55 -7.32
N ASP A 25 -13.69 -6.45 -8.28
CA ASP A 25 -12.57 -6.55 -9.22
C ASP A 25 -11.20 -6.59 -8.53
N VAL A 26 -11.14 -7.43 -7.48
CA VAL A 26 -9.93 -7.63 -6.69
C VAL A 26 -8.95 -8.44 -7.54
N GLN A 27 -7.81 -7.83 -7.87
CA GLN A 27 -6.74 -8.49 -8.61
C GLN A 27 -5.41 -8.27 -7.90
N THR A 28 -4.45 -9.13 -8.20
CA THR A 28 -3.11 -9.08 -7.61
C THR A 28 -2.06 -9.29 -8.68
N ASP A 29 -0.92 -8.64 -8.54
CA ASP A 29 0.23 -8.85 -9.43
C ASP A 29 1.54 -8.80 -8.64
N CYS A 30 2.63 -9.30 -9.23
CA CYS A 30 3.97 -9.21 -8.66
C CYS A 30 5.06 -9.10 -9.72
N THR A 31 6.13 -8.41 -9.38
CA THR A 31 7.32 -8.27 -10.23
C THR A 31 8.55 -8.53 -9.40
N ARG A 32 9.38 -9.47 -9.86
CA ARG A 32 10.69 -9.76 -9.27
C ARG A 32 11.75 -8.88 -9.92
N THR A 33 12.62 -8.28 -9.13
CA THR A 33 13.73 -7.46 -9.62
C THR A 33 15.10 -7.93 -9.11
N GLY A 34 15.13 -8.90 -8.21
CA GLY A 34 16.38 -9.50 -7.72
C GLY A 34 17.09 -10.31 -8.82
N LEU A 35 18.41 -10.19 -8.90
CA LEU A 35 19.26 -10.86 -9.92
C LEU A 35 18.70 -10.76 -11.34
N GLY A 36 18.30 -9.56 -11.79
CA GLY A 36 17.75 -9.38 -13.14
C GLY A 36 16.36 -10.02 -13.35
N GLY A 37 15.60 -10.24 -12.28
CA GLY A 37 14.26 -10.83 -12.31
C GLY A 37 14.20 -12.32 -11.98
N TYR A 38 15.36 -13.00 -11.92
CA TYR A 38 15.43 -14.43 -11.61
C TYR A 38 15.18 -14.75 -10.13
N TRP A 39 15.38 -13.80 -9.22
CA TRP A 39 15.28 -14.03 -7.77
C TRP A 39 14.25 -13.12 -7.09
N GLY A 40 13.40 -13.71 -6.26
CA GLY A 40 12.21 -13.07 -5.68
C GLY A 40 12.43 -12.31 -4.37
N ASN A 41 13.67 -11.98 -3.97
CA ASN A 41 13.93 -11.27 -2.71
C ASN A 41 13.80 -9.74 -2.79
N LYS A 42 13.62 -9.21 -4.00
CA LYS A 42 13.47 -7.78 -4.33
C LYS A 42 12.42 -7.64 -5.43
N GLY A 43 11.67 -6.54 -5.38
CA GLY A 43 10.59 -6.28 -6.32
C GLY A 43 9.37 -5.68 -5.64
N GLY A 44 8.19 -5.90 -6.23
CA GLY A 44 6.93 -5.36 -5.75
C GLY A 44 5.79 -6.37 -5.87
N VAL A 45 4.85 -6.33 -4.94
CA VAL A 45 3.59 -7.05 -4.99
C VAL A 45 2.45 -6.05 -4.83
N SER A 46 1.36 -6.26 -5.55
CA SER A 46 0.22 -5.35 -5.53
C SER A 46 -1.11 -6.06 -5.36
N VAL A 47 -2.05 -5.35 -4.75
CA VAL A 47 -3.47 -5.69 -4.73
C VAL A 47 -4.21 -4.45 -5.22
N ARG A 48 -5.07 -4.62 -6.22
CA ARG A 48 -6.00 -3.57 -6.66
C ARG A 48 -7.43 -4.01 -6.53
N LEU A 49 -8.34 -3.06 -6.38
CA LEU A 49 -9.79 -3.29 -6.35
C LEU A 49 -10.55 -2.01 -6.68
N ALA A 50 -11.80 -2.17 -7.10
CA ALA A 50 -12.78 -1.11 -7.04
C ALA A 50 -13.39 -1.06 -5.62
N ALA A 51 -13.38 0.10 -4.98
CA ALA A 51 -14.07 0.35 -3.71
C ALA A 51 -15.05 1.51 -3.90
N PHE A 52 -16.34 1.25 -3.71
CA PHE A 52 -17.41 2.26 -3.86
C PHE A 52 -17.42 2.99 -5.22
N GLY A 53 -16.98 2.30 -6.27
CA GLY A 53 -16.90 2.85 -7.62
C GLY A 53 -15.57 3.55 -7.96
N HIS A 54 -14.57 3.51 -7.07
CA HIS A 54 -13.24 4.10 -7.27
C HIS A 54 -12.17 3.02 -7.31
N MET A 55 -11.24 3.10 -8.27
CA MET A 55 -10.15 2.15 -8.44
C MET A 55 -8.99 2.48 -7.50
N LEU A 56 -8.68 1.56 -6.58
CA LEU A 56 -7.58 1.70 -5.62
C LEU A 56 -6.50 0.65 -5.89
N CYS A 57 -5.23 1.02 -5.76
CA CYS A 57 -4.09 0.10 -5.85
C CYS A 57 -3.19 0.23 -4.62
N PHE A 58 -2.79 -0.90 -4.05
CA PHE A 58 -1.87 -1.01 -2.93
C PHE A 58 -0.62 -1.74 -3.42
N LEU A 59 0.51 -1.04 -3.45
CA LEU A 59 1.79 -1.56 -3.91
C LEU A 59 2.78 -1.65 -2.74
N ASN A 60 3.16 -2.87 -2.36
CA ASN A 60 4.22 -3.14 -1.40
C ASN A 60 5.52 -3.51 -2.13
N CYS A 61 6.60 -2.77 -1.88
CA CYS A 61 7.90 -2.99 -2.49
C CYS A 61 8.98 -3.33 -1.46
N HIS A 62 9.94 -4.15 -1.87
CA HIS A 62 11.22 -4.32 -1.20
C HIS A 62 12.32 -4.03 -2.23
N LEU A 63 12.91 -2.84 -2.16
CA LEU A 63 13.84 -2.33 -3.15
C LEU A 63 15.31 -2.60 -2.77
N PRO A 64 16.27 -2.49 -3.72
CA PRO A 64 17.68 -2.78 -3.47
C PRO A 64 18.27 -2.05 -2.26
N ALA A 65 18.96 -2.81 -1.41
CA ALA A 65 19.62 -2.30 -0.21
C ALA A 65 20.96 -1.62 -0.53
N HIS A 66 21.52 -0.94 0.48
CA HIS A 66 22.80 -0.20 0.46
C HIS A 66 22.72 1.23 -0.07
N MET A 67 23.70 2.04 0.37
CA MET A 67 23.76 3.49 0.17
C MET A 67 23.84 3.87 -1.30
N ASP A 68 24.69 3.16 -2.05
CA ASP A 68 25.06 3.39 -3.44
C ASP A 68 24.00 2.91 -4.46
N LYS A 69 22.91 2.28 -4.01
CA LYS A 69 21.88 1.71 -4.89
C LYS A 69 20.68 2.62 -5.18
N ALA A 70 20.83 3.94 -5.02
CA ALA A 70 19.73 4.88 -5.21
C ALA A 70 19.14 4.84 -6.62
N GLU A 71 19.98 4.85 -7.67
CA GLU A 71 19.51 4.71 -9.05
C GLU A 71 18.91 3.32 -9.32
N GLN A 72 19.51 2.25 -8.79
CA GLN A 72 18.94 0.90 -8.95
C GLN A 72 17.55 0.76 -8.30
N ARG A 73 17.29 1.45 -7.18
CA ARG A 73 15.95 1.54 -6.59
C ARG A 73 14.97 2.23 -7.53
N LYS A 74 15.39 3.29 -8.22
CA LYS A 74 14.58 3.99 -9.22
C LYS A 74 14.24 3.08 -10.40
N ASP A 75 15.25 2.43 -10.97
CA ASP A 75 15.07 1.49 -12.10
C ASP A 75 14.13 0.34 -11.74
N ASN A 76 14.29 -0.22 -10.52
CA ASN A 76 13.42 -1.29 -10.02
C ASN A 76 11.97 -0.81 -9.85
N PHE A 77 11.75 0.38 -9.30
CA PHE A 77 10.40 0.93 -9.18
C PHE A 77 9.77 1.20 -10.54
N GLN A 78 10.51 1.76 -11.51
CA GLN A 78 10.06 1.90 -12.90
C GLN A 78 9.68 0.56 -13.53
N THR A 79 10.50 -0.47 -13.35
CA THR A 79 10.25 -1.82 -13.86
C THR A 79 8.96 -2.40 -13.27
N ILE A 80 8.74 -2.22 -11.97
CA ILE A 80 7.50 -2.65 -11.29
C ILE A 80 6.28 -1.92 -11.89
N LEU A 81 6.36 -0.60 -12.06
CA LEU A 81 5.27 0.19 -12.63
C LEU A 81 4.96 -0.17 -14.07
N SER A 82 5.96 -0.53 -14.88
CA SER A 82 5.76 -0.91 -16.28
C SER A 82 5.21 -2.34 -16.43
N LEU A 83 5.69 -3.29 -15.62
CA LEU A 83 5.38 -4.71 -15.81
C LEU A 83 4.07 -5.13 -15.15
N GLN A 84 3.65 -4.50 -14.04
CA GLN A 84 2.39 -4.88 -13.40
C GLN A 84 1.20 -4.27 -14.13
N GLN A 85 0.36 -5.13 -14.67
CA GLN A 85 -0.78 -4.76 -15.51
C GLN A 85 -2.01 -5.56 -15.10
N PHE A 86 -3.14 -4.87 -14.96
CA PHE A 86 -4.40 -5.46 -14.54
C PHE A 86 -5.38 -5.53 -15.72
N PRO A 87 -5.79 -6.74 -16.14
CA PRO A 87 -6.81 -6.89 -17.17
C PRO A 87 -8.18 -6.39 -16.73
N GLY A 88 -9.04 -6.06 -17.69
CA GLY A 88 -10.43 -5.65 -17.45
C GLY A 88 -10.68 -4.14 -17.59
N PRO A 89 -11.93 -3.70 -17.42
CA PRO A 89 -12.29 -2.29 -17.58
C PRO A 89 -11.70 -1.42 -16.46
N GLY A 90 -11.29 -0.19 -16.80
CA GLY A 90 -10.83 0.81 -15.83
C GLY A 90 -9.32 1.02 -15.82
N ALA A 91 -8.69 0.85 -14.66
CA ALA A 91 -7.26 1.12 -14.45
C ALA A 91 -6.40 -0.11 -14.81
N HIS A 92 -5.59 0.01 -15.87
CA HIS A 92 -4.71 -1.05 -16.37
C HIS A 92 -3.34 -1.05 -15.68
N GLY A 93 -2.64 0.08 -15.70
CA GLY A 93 -1.38 0.25 -15.01
C GLY A 93 -1.57 0.67 -13.56
N ILE A 94 -0.54 0.50 -12.73
CA ILE A 94 -0.56 0.92 -11.32
C ILE A 94 -0.97 2.40 -11.19
N LEU A 95 -0.36 3.30 -11.98
CA LEU A 95 -0.62 4.74 -11.91
C LEU A 95 -1.94 5.19 -12.54
N ASP A 96 -2.71 4.28 -13.15
CA ASP A 96 -4.01 4.59 -13.75
C ASP A 96 -5.15 4.60 -12.74
N HIS A 97 -4.91 4.07 -11.53
CA HIS A 97 -5.87 3.99 -10.44
C HIS A 97 -6.16 5.37 -9.85
N ASP A 98 -7.37 5.57 -9.33
CA ASP A 98 -7.79 6.84 -8.71
C ASP A 98 -6.96 7.16 -7.45
N LEU A 99 -6.54 6.11 -6.74
CA LEU A 99 -5.60 6.18 -5.63
C LEU A 99 -4.60 5.04 -5.66
N VAL A 100 -3.31 5.38 -5.56
CA VAL A 100 -2.23 4.42 -5.38
C VAL A 100 -1.62 4.65 -4.00
N PHE A 101 -1.57 3.61 -3.17
CA PHE A 101 -0.68 3.53 -2.03
C PHE A 101 0.60 2.82 -2.44
N TRP A 102 1.75 3.42 -2.17
CA TRP A 102 3.06 2.81 -2.41
C TRP A 102 3.87 2.80 -1.13
N PHE A 103 4.24 1.60 -0.67
CA PHE A 103 4.88 1.43 0.63
C PHE A 103 5.80 0.21 0.66
N GLY A 104 6.47 0.03 1.81
CA GLY A 104 7.33 -1.12 2.08
C GLY A 104 8.75 -0.71 2.49
N ASP A 105 9.69 -1.66 2.44
CA ASP A 105 11.11 -1.39 2.60
C ASP A 105 11.67 -0.84 1.28
N LEU A 106 11.49 0.46 1.09
CA LEU A 106 11.96 1.17 -0.08
C LEU A 106 13.48 1.38 -0.06
N ASN A 107 14.15 1.11 1.07
CA ASN A 107 15.59 1.08 1.22
C ASN A 107 16.36 2.37 0.89
N PHE A 108 15.68 3.51 0.70
CA PHE A 108 16.33 4.81 0.58
C PHE A 108 17.05 5.19 1.87
N ARG A 109 18.18 5.89 1.74
CA ARG A 109 19.12 6.18 2.83
C ARG A 109 19.30 7.69 3.00
N ILE A 110 19.90 8.07 4.12
CA ILE A 110 20.35 9.45 4.34
C ILE A 110 21.73 9.61 3.70
N GLU A 111 21.89 10.51 2.74
CA GLU A 111 23.14 10.83 2.06
C GLU A 111 23.94 11.92 2.81
N SER A 112 25.17 12.19 2.37
CA SER A 112 26.06 13.31 2.76
C SER A 112 26.55 13.36 4.21
N TYR A 113 25.69 13.14 5.21
CA TYR A 113 26.08 13.18 6.62
C TYR A 113 26.78 11.90 7.07
N ASP A 114 27.78 12.04 7.92
CA ASP A 114 28.41 10.88 8.56
C ASP A 114 27.51 10.24 9.63
N LEU A 115 27.95 9.11 10.17
CA LEU A 115 27.21 8.38 11.19
C LEU A 115 27.03 9.19 12.49
N HIS A 116 28.02 10.00 12.85
CA HIS A 116 28.02 10.75 14.11
C HIS A 116 26.97 11.85 14.07
N PHE A 117 26.93 12.63 12.99
CA PHE A 117 25.93 13.68 12.80
C PHE A 117 24.51 13.11 12.77
N VAL A 118 24.29 12.00 12.04
CA VAL A 118 22.96 11.36 12.00
C VAL A 118 22.52 10.92 13.40
N LYS A 119 23.40 10.32 14.20
CA LYS A 119 23.08 9.95 15.59
C LYS A 119 22.79 11.17 16.46
N PHE A 120 23.63 12.20 16.38
CA PHE A 120 23.43 13.45 17.11
C PHE A 120 22.06 14.08 16.81
N ALA A 121 21.67 14.14 15.54
CA ALA A 121 20.38 14.68 15.12
C ALA A 121 19.20 13.85 15.64
N ILE A 122 19.34 12.52 15.72
CA ILE A 122 18.32 11.64 16.31
C ILE A 122 18.25 11.86 17.82
N ASP A 123 19.38 11.83 18.52
CA ASP A 123 19.45 11.94 19.98
C ASP A 123 18.99 13.31 20.49
N SER A 124 19.09 14.35 19.65
CA SER A 124 18.67 15.72 19.96
C SER A 124 17.27 16.08 19.42
N ASP A 125 16.52 15.10 18.89
CA ASP A 125 15.21 15.27 18.25
C ASP A 125 15.21 16.33 17.11
N GLN A 126 16.33 16.47 16.40
CA GLN A 126 16.53 17.39 15.29
C GLN A 126 16.38 16.68 13.92
N LEU A 127 15.36 15.82 13.80
CA LEU A 127 15.18 14.96 12.62
C LEU A 127 15.04 15.72 11.30
N HIS A 128 14.48 16.93 11.35
CA HIS A 128 14.28 17.78 10.17
C HIS A 128 15.58 18.11 9.42
N GLN A 129 16.72 18.17 10.13
CA GLN A 129 18.02 18.42 9.53
C GLN A 129 18.44 17.30 8.55
N LEU A 130 17.86 16.11 8.71
CA LEU A 130 18.19 14.95 7.90
C LEU A 130 17.31 14.85 6.63
N TRP A 131 16.17 15.55 6.58
CA TRP A 131 15.16 15.34 5.54
C TRP A 131 15.63 15.71 4.14
N GLU A 132 16.41 16.78 3.99
CA GLU A 132 16.92 17.20 2.69
C GLU A 132 17.98 16.25 2.12
N LYS A 133 18.59 15.44 2.99
CA LYS A 133 19.56 14.42 2.60
C LYS A 133 18.98 13.01 2.55
N ASP A 134 17.69 12.85 2.85
CA ASP A 134 16.99 11.59 2.60
C ASP A 134 16.82 11.37 1.10
N GLN A 135 17.38 10.28 0.57
CA GLN A 135 17.41 10.02 -0.87
C GLN A 135 16.00 9.93 -1.49
N LEU A 136 14.97 9.51 -0.74
CA LEU A 136 13.60 9.51 -1.25
C LEU A 136 13.03 10.93 -1.34
N ASN A 137 13.26 11.77 -0.33
CA ASN A 137 12.90 13.19 -0.38
C ASN A 137 13.61 13.91 -1.54
N MET A 138 14.90 13.65 -1.74
CA MET A 138 15.65 14.17 -2.90
C MET A 138 15.06 13.67 -4.23
N ALA A 139 14.71 12.38 -4.31
CA ALA A 139 14.09 11.79 -5.48
C ALA A 139 12.71 12.41 -5.79
N LYS A 140 11.88 12.72 -4.78
CA LYS A 140 10.58 13.40 -4.98
C LYS A 140 10.73 14.75 -5.70
N ASN A 141 11.85 15.44 -5.49
CA ASN A 141 12.12 16.75 -6.11
C ASN A 141 12.76 16.65 -7.50
N THR A 142 13.50 15.56 -7.77
CA THR A 142 14.35 15.44 -8.96
C THR A 142 13.84 14.43 -9.98
N TRP A 143 12.99 13.48 -9.58
CA TRP A 143 12.56 12.36 -10.41
C TRP A 143 11.10 12.49 -10.83
N PRO A 144 10.81 12.76 -12.13
CA PRO A 144 9.45 13.07 -12.58
C PRO A 144 8.39 12.02 -12.29
N ILE A 145 8.74 10.74 -12.21
CA ILE A 145 7.76 9.67 -11.94
C ILE A 145 7.12 9.80 -10.55
N LEU A 146 7.83 10.41 -9.60
CA LEU A 146 7.34 10.64 -8.24
C LEU A 146 6.44 11.89 -8.15
N LYS A 147 6.29 12.65 -9.24
CA LYS A 147 5.40 13.80 -9.27
C LYS A 147 3.97 13.37 -8.90
N GLY A 148 3.42 14.05 -7.90
CA GLY A 148 2.08 13.81 -7.36
C GLY A 148 2.01 12.74 -6.26
N PHE A 149 3.09 12.00 -5.99
CA PHE A 149 3.17 11.22 -4.77
C PHE A 149 3.34 12.16 -3.56
N GLN A 150 2.59 11.85 -2.51
CA GLN A 150 2.55 12.56 -1.25
C GLN A 150 3.00 11.61 -0.13
N GLU A 151 3.56 12.18 0.92
CA GLU A 151 4.00 11.48 2.12
C GLU A 151 3.86 12.43 3.31
N GLY A 152 3.44 11.91 4.47
CA GLY A 152 3.43 12.69 5.70
C GLY A 152 4.82 13.05 6.21
N PRO A 153 4.91 14.01 7.14
CA PRO A 153 6.17 14.37 7.76
C PRO A 153 6.77 13.18 8.54
N LEU A 154 8.09 13.00 8.44
CA LEU A 154 8.84 11.96 9.15
C LEU A 154 9.11 12.38 10.60
N ASN A 155 8.06 12.53 11.39
CA ASN A 155 8.10 12.92 12.81
C ASN A 155 8.41 11.72 13.74
N PHE A 156 9.17 10.75 13.25
CA PHE A 156 9.59 9.57 14.00
C PHE A 156 11.02 9.23 13.60
N ALA A 157 11.78 8.64 14.52
CA ALA A 157 13.19 8.32 14.29
C ALA A 157 13.38 7.30 13.14
N PRO A 158 14.55 7.29 12.46
CA PRO A 158 14.88 6.32 11.42
C PRO A 158 14.60 4.87 11.84
N THR A 159 13.99 4.08 10.95
CA THR A 159 13.43 2.76 11.26
C THR A 159 14.40 1.60 11.07
N PHE A 160 15.59 1.89 10.54
CA PHE A 160 16.68 0.94 10.30
C PHE A 160 18.02 1.61 10.63
N LYS A 161 19.07 0.93 11.08
CA LYS A 161 19.17 -0.48 11.46
C LYS A 161 19.35 -0.62 12.97
N PHE A 162 18.61 -1.53 13.60
CA PHE A 162 18.70 -1.81 15.03
C PHE A 162 19.43 -3.13 15.34
N ASP A 163 19.99 -3.22 16.54
CA ASP A 163 20.39 -4.51 17.11
C ASP A 163 19.11 -5.27 17.53
N VAL A 164 18.94 -6.48 17.00
CA VAL A 164 17.75 -7.32 17.26
C VAL A 164 17.58 -7.53 18.77
N GLY A 165 16.34 -7.43 19.23
CA GLY A 165 15.97 -7.49 20.65
C GLY A 165 16.04 -6.13 21.36
N THR A 166 16.46 -5.06 20.70
CA THR A 166 16.67 -3.74 21.33
C THR A 166 16.14 -2.57 20.51
N ASN A 167 16.26 -1.35 21.08
CA ASN A 167 16.08 -0.07 20.39
C ASN A 167 17.41 0.65 20.15
N LYS A 168 18.53 -0.06 20.24
CA LYS A 168 19.86 0.48 19.97
C LYS A 168 20.16 0.35 18.48
N TYR A 169 20.59 1.44 17.85
CA TYR A 169 21.06 1.40 16.46
C TYR A 169 22.35 0.58 16.32
N ASP A 170 22.50 -0.05 15.14
CA ASP A 170 23.52 -1.05 14.79
C ASP A 170 24.89 -0.81 15.44
N THR A 171 25.24 -1.72 16.37
CA THR A 171 26.54 -1.73 17.04
C THR A 171 27.51 -2.74 16.44
N SER A 172 27.11 -3.46 15.40
CA SER A 172 28.00 -4.40 14.71
C SER A 172 29.19 -3.68 14.06
N ALA A 173 30.19 -4.46 13.66
CA ALA A 173 31.36 -3.93 12.93
C ALA A 173 30.98 -3.17 11.64
N LYS A 174 29.80 -3.44 11.05
CA LYS A 174 29.32 -2.77 9.84
C LYS A 174 28.79 -1.36 10.10
N LYS A 175 28.43 -1.02 11.35
CA LYS A 175 27.96 0.30 11.81
C LYS A 175 27.03 0.99 10.80
N ARG A 176 25.97 0.29 10.37
CA ARG A 176 25.03 0.81 9.37
C ARG A 176 24.42 2.11 9.87
N LYS A 177 24.53 3.15 9.05
CA LYS A 177 23.93 4.46 9.35
C LYS A 177 22.41 4.35 9.45
N PRO A 178 21.78 4.96 10.47
CA PRO A 178 20.33 5.02 10.56
C PRO A 178 19.69 5.61 9.30
N ALA A 179 18.55 5.08 8.87
CA ALA A 179 17.80 5.55 7.71
C ALA A 179 16.30 5.23 7.81
N TRP A 180 15.46 6.07 7.20
CA TRP A 180 14.04 5.79 6.96
C TRP A 180 13.89 4.93 5.71
N THR A 181 14.11 3.63 5.88
CA THR A 181 13.97 2.65 4.79
C THR A 181 12.52 2.25 4.55
N ASP A 182 11.69 2.29 5.60
CA ASP A 182 10.30 1.84 5.60
C ASP A 182 9.37 3.04 5.44
N ARG A 183 8.64 3.11 4.32
CA ARG A 183 7.92 4.33 3.90
C ARG A 183 6.51 4.04 3.43
N ILE A 184 5.61 5.01 3.56
CA ILE A 184 4.22 4.94 3.07
C ILE A 184 3.87 6.23 2.35
N LEU A 185 3.70 6.13 1.03
CA LEU A 185 3.33 7.22 0.14
C LEU A 185 1.97 6.94 -0.49
N TRP A 186 1.32 7.99 -0.99
CA TRP A 186 0.11 7.86 -1.78
C TRP A 186 0.08 8.84 -2.95
N LYS A 187 -0.65 8.51 -4.00
CA LYS A 187 -0.89 9.39 -5.15
C LYS A 187 -2.35 9.33 -5.53
N VAL A 188 -3.00 10.48 -5.56
CA VAL A 188 -4.34 10.65 -6.12
C VAL A 188 -4.20 10.97 -7.60
N LYS A 189 -4.98 10.32 -8.45
CA LYS A 189 -5.01 10.62 -9.88
C LYS A 189 -5.40 12.07 -10.10
N ALA A 190 -4.64 12.77 -10.93
CA ALA A 190 -5.00 14.14 -11.30
C ALA A 190 -6.35 14.12 -12.06
N PRO A 191 -7.23 15.12 -11.87
CA PRO A 191 -8.43 15.25 -12.67
C PRO A 191 -8.05 15.27 -14.16
N GLY A 192 -8.65 14.39 -14.95
CA GLY A 192 -8.44 14.41 -16.40
C GLY A 192 -8.91 15.74 -16.99
N VAL A 193 -8.11 16.30 -17.89
CA VAL A 193 -8.53 17.45 -18.72
C VAL A 193 -9.34 16.88 -19.89
N GLY A 194 -10.58 16.52 -19.64
CA GLY A 194 -11.47 15.96 -20.67
C GLY A 194 -12.85 15.61 -20.12
N PRO A 195 -13.90 15.60 -20.96
CA PRO A 195 -15.24 15.21 -20.53
C PRO A 195 -15.21 13.78 -20.00
N SER A 196 -15.72 13.58 -18.78
CA SER A 196 -15.90 12.24 -18.25
C SER A 196 -16.91 11.49 -19.15
N PRO A 197 -16.61 10.26 -19.61
CA PRO A 197 -17.54 9.48 -20.44
C PRO A 197 -18.92 9.27 -19.77
N SER A 198 -18.99 9.45 -18.45
CA SER A 198 -20.20 9.30 -17.64
C SER A 198 -20.94 10.61 -17.34
N GLY A 199 -20.47 11.77 -17.81
CA GLY A 199 -21.13 13.07 -17.55
C GLY A 199 -21.18 13.49 -16.07
N ARG A 200 -20.51 12.75 -15.17
CA ARG A 200 -20.47 13.04 -13.72
C ARG A 200 -19.35 14.04 -13.42
N GLU A 201 -19.72 15.19 -12.85
CA GLU A 201 -18.78 16.21 -12.40
C GLU A 201 -17.80 15.66 -11.34
N SER A 202 -16.50 15.91 -11.54
CA SER A 202 -15.38 15.77 -10.61
C SER A 202 -15.29 14.45 -9.81
N HIS A 203 -14.49 13.51 -10.31
CA HIS A 203 -13.90 12.37 -9.59
C HIS A 203 -12.92 12.80 -8.48
N ARG A 204 -13.32 13.70 -7.57
CA ARG A 204 -12.43 14.22 -6.51
C ARG A 204 -12.46 13.32 -5.28
N LEU A 205 -11.68 12.24 -5.34
CA LEU A 205 -11.26 11.53 -4.14
C LEU A 205 -10.33 12.45 -3.32
N GLN A 206 -10.70 12.74 -2.07
CA GLN A 206 -9.81 13.43 -1.12
C GLN A 206 -9.21 12.42 -0.16
N VAL A 207 -7.92 12.61 0.13
CA VAL A 207 -7.15 11.73 1.01
C VAL A 207 -6.52 12.58 2.10
N THR A 208 -6.80 12.25 3.35
CA THR A 208 -6.20 12.88 4.52
C THR A 208 -5.44 11.82 5.31
N GLN A 209 -4.15 12.02 5.52
CA GLN A 209 -3.36 11.20 6.43
C GLN A 209 -3.53 11.72 7.86
N HIS A 210 -4.11 10.92 8.74
CA HIS A 210 -4.32 11.26 10.15
C HIS A 210 -3.12 10.96 11.04
N SER A 211 -2.39 9.90 10.74
CA SER A 211 -1.19 9.52 11.50
C SER A 211 -0.17 8.87 10.58
N TYR A 212 1.11 9.06 10.90
CA TYR A 212 2.24 8.39 10.29
C TYR A 212 3.33 8.22 11.34
N ARG A 213 3.62 6.99 11.75
CA ARG A 213 4.50 6.71 12.90
C ARG A 213 5.25 5.38 12.76
N SER A 214 6.34 5.26 13.49
CA SER A 214 7.00 3.97 13.75
C SER A 214 6.62 3.41 15.13
N HIS A 215 6.81 2.12 15.30
CA HIS A 215 6.48 1.37 16.51
C HIS A 215 7.73 0.76 17.14
N MET A 216 8.31 1.46 18.12
CA MET A 216 9.57 1.10 18.78
C MET A 216 9.43 -0.05 19.79
N GLU A 217 8.20 -0.38 20.20
CA GLU A 217 7.88 -1.48 21.11
C GLU A 217 8.16 -2.87 20.50
N TYR A 218 8.25 -2.96 19.17
CA TYR A 218 8.59 -4.22 18.48
C TYR A 218 10.10 -4.30 18.25
N THR A 219 10.73 -5.34 18.82
CA THR A 219 12.20 -5.51 18.81
C THR A 219 12.68 -6.78 18.11
N VAL A 220 11.77 -7.59 17.56
CA VAL A 220 12.10 -8.88 16.93
C VAL A 220 12.84 -8.76 15.58
N SER A 221 12.92 -7.55 15.02
CA SER A 221 13.57 -7.24 13.75
C SER A 221 14.61 -6.13 13.93
N ASP A 222 15.56 -6.03 13.00
CA ASP A 222 16.45 -4.89 12.88
C ASP A 222 15.79 -3.68 12.20
N HIS A 223 14.52 -3.81 11.82
CA HIS A 223 13.61 -2.73 11.41
C HIS A 223 12.50 -2.50 12.43
N LYS A 224 11.92 -1.29 12.43
CA LYS A 224 10.73 -0.93 13.23
C LYS A 224 9.50 -0.83 12.35
N PRO A 225 8.36 -1.45 12.72
CA PRO A 225 7.12 -1.34 11.95
C PRO A 225 6.70 0.12 11.76
N VAL A 226 6.21 0.43 10.57
CA VAL A 226 5.67 1.75 10.22
C VAL A 226 4.19 1.61 9.91
N ALA A 227 3.39 2.52 10.46
CA ALA A 227 1.94 2.54 10.27
C ALA A 227 1.47 3.93 9.85
N ALA A 228 0.47 3.96 8.97
CA ALA A 228 -0.24 5.17 8.61
C ALA A 228 -1.75 4.94 8.62
N GLN A 229 -2.50 5.97 9.03
CA GLN A 229 -3.96 5.97 8.99
C GLN A 229 -4.44 7.05 8.02
N PHE A 230 -5.36 6.68 7.15
CA PHE A 230 -5.94 7.57 6.14
C PHE A 230 -7.46 7.64 6.28
N VAL A 231 -8.02 8.80 6.00
CA VAL A 231 -9.44 9.00 5.73
C VAL A 231 -9.58 9.32 4.24
N LEU A 232 -10.45 8.55 3.59
CA LEU A 232 -10.79 8.69 2.17
C LEU A 232 -12.19 9.28 2.07
N GLN A 233 -12.33 10.42 1.40
CA GLN A 233 -13.61 11.03 1.10
C GLN A 233 -13.86 10.92 -0.41
N PHE A 234 -14.83 10.10 -0.77
CA PHE A 234 -15.21 9.88 -2.16
C PHE A 234 -16.20 10.97 -2.60
N ALA A 235 -15.94 11.62 -3.74
CA ALA A 235 -16.85 12.65 -4.30
C ALA A 235 -18.26 12.09 -4.58
N TYR A 236 -18.33 10.84 -5.03
CA TYR A 236 -19.55 10.04 -5.05
C TYR A 236 -19.24 8.69 -4.44
N ARG A 237 -20.26 8.04 -3.87
CA ARG A 237 -20.13 6.72 -3.28
C ARG A 237 -21.25 5.86 -3.84
N ASP A 238 -20.89 4.76 -4.49
CA ASP A 238 -21.89 3.77 -4.89
C ASP A 238 -22.45 3.11 -3.62
N ASP A 239 -23.63 3.56 -3.19
CA ASP A 239 -24.30 3.11 -1.97
C ASP A 239 -25.25 1.93 -2.19
N VAL A 240 -25.49 1.60 -3.47
CA VAL A 240 -26.31 0.45 -3.85
C VAL A 240 -25.39 -0.70 -4.24
N PRO A 241 -25.41 -1.83 -3.50
CA PRO A 241 -24.60 -2.98 -3.87
C PRO A 241 -25.15 -3.62 -5.14
N LEU A 242 -24.27 -3.93 -6.09
CA LEU A 242 -24.63 -4.59 -7.37
C LEU A 242 -25.17 -6.01 -7.18
N VAL A 243 -24.90 -6.61 -6.02
CA VAL A 243 -25.44 -7.91 -5.61
C VAL A 243 -26.12 -7.70 -4.26
N ARG A 244 -27.43 -7.91 -4.22
CA ARG A 244 -28.23 -7.90 -2.99
C ARG A 244 -28.59 -9.33 -2.63
N LEU A 245 -28.17 -9.78 -1.45
CA LEU A 245 -28.57 -11.07 -0.90
C LEU A 245 -29.91 -10.91 -0.19
N GLU A 246 -30.88 -11.73 -0.56
CA GLU A 246 -32.15 -11.92 0.12
C GLU A 246 -32.05 -13.23 0.90
N VAL A 247 -31.93 -13.12 2.22
CA VAL A 247 -31.84 -14.26 3.13
C VAL A 247 -33.10 -14.29 3.98
N ALA A 248 -33.65 -15.49 4.22
CA ALA A 248 -34.66 -15.66 5.26
C ALA A 248 -34.02 -15.41 6.64
N ASP A 249 -34.72 -14.73 7.55
CA ASP A 249 -34.18 -14.20 8.81
C ASP A 249 -33.53 -15.26 9.72
N GLU A 250 -33.99 -16.52 9.65
CA GLU A 250 -33.43 -17.61 10.43
C GLU A 250 -33.51 -18.94 9.66
N TRP A 251 -32.39 -19.67 9.64
CA TRP A 251 -32.33 -21.04 9.15
C TRP A 251 -32.23 -21.98 10.35
N VAL A 252 -33.29 -22.73 10.60
CA VAL A 252 -33.33 -23.78 11.64
C VAL A 252 -33.09 -25.18 11.07
N ARG A 253 -33.13 -25.32 9.74
CA ARG A 253 -32.87 -26.60 9.04
C ARG A 253 -32.09 -26.40 7.73
N PRO A 254 -31.30 -27.39 7.27
CA PRO A 254 -30.52 -27.28 6.03
C PRO A 254 -31.36 -26.97 4.78
N GLU A 255 -32.61 -27.42 4.72
CA GLU A 255 -33.49 -27.19 3.55
C GLU A 255 -33.92 -25.72 3.43
N GLN A 256 -33.81 -24.95 4.52
CA GLN A 256 -34.05 -23.51 4.53
C GLN A 256 -32.83 -22.71 4.09
N ALA A 257 -31.67 -23.35 3.89
CA ALA A 257 -30.42 -22.73 3.44
C ALA A 257 -30.45 -22.29 1.97
N VAL A 258 -31.58 -21.76 1.53
CA VAL A 258 -31.80 -21.18 0.22
C VAL A 258 -31.50 -19.69 0.31
N VAL A 259 -30.47 -19.26 -0.41
CA VAL A 259 -30.16 -17.85 -0.61
C VAL A 259 -30.69 -17.43 -1.97
N LYS A 260 -31.52 -16.39 -1.99
CA LYS A 260 -31.87 -15.70 -3.23
C LYS A 260 -30.98 -14.47 -3.34
N TYR A 261 -30.63 -14.08 -4.54
CA TYR A 261 -29.89 -12.85 -4.75
C TYR A 261 -30.40 -12.14 -6.00
N ARG A 262 -30.32 -10.81 -5.99
CA ARG A 262 -30.56 -9.98 -7.16
C ARG A 262 -29.24 -9.39 -7.63
N ILE A 263 -29.06 -9.39 -8.94
CA ILE A 263 -27.92 -8.82 -9.62
C ILE A 263 -28.40 -7.64 -10.45
N GLU A 264 -27.73 -6.50 -10.34
CA GLU A 264 -27.93 -5.38 -11.26
C GLU A 264 -27.44 -5.76 -12.67
N THR A 265 -28.18 -5.37 -13.72
CA THR A 265 -27.93 -5.83 -15.11
C THR A 265 -26.50 -5.59 -15.63
N VAL A 266 -25.79 -4.63 -15.06
CA VAL A 266 -24.42 -4.26 -15.42
C VAL A 266 -23.34 -5.14 -14.75
N PHE A 267 -23.71 -6.02 -13.84
CA PHE A 267 -22.75 -6.86 -13.10
C PHE A 267 -22.32 -8.07 -13.95
N ALA A 268 -21.05 -8.07 -14.36
CA ALA A 268 -20.42 -9.22 -15.01
C ALA A 268 -20.08 -10.30 -13.99
N ARG A 269 -20.61 -11.52 -14.21
CA ARG A 269 -20.33 -12.69 -13.39
C ARG A 269 -18.99 -13.34 -13.77
N SER A 270 -18.30 -13.89 -12.77
CA SER A 270 -17.06 -14.65 -12.91
C SER A 270 -17.17 -16.01 -12.23
N SER A 271 -16.45 -17.02 -12.72
CA SER A 271 -16.28 -18.31 -12.02
C SER A 271 -15.51 -18.19 -10.70
N TRP A 272 -14.88 -17.03 -10.46
CA TRP A 272 -14.20 -16.67 -9.22
C TRP A 272 -15.10 -15.92 -8.23
N ASP A 273 -16.36 -15.64 -8.58
CA ASP A 273 -17.33 -15.07 -7.64
C ASP A 273 -17.67 -16.10 -6.55
N TRP A 274 -17.66 -15.67 -5.29
CA TRP A 274 -17.96 -16.52 -4.15
C TRP A 274 -19.01 -15.88 -3.24
N ILE A 275 -19.81 -16.73 -2.58
CA ILE A 275 -20.73 -16.33 -1.52
C ILE A 275 -20.15 -16.80 -0.20
N GLY A 276 -19.87 -15.86 0.71
CA GLY A 276 -19.41 -16.18 2.05
C GLY A 276 -20.58 -16.49 2.97
N LEU A 277 -20.60 -17.69 3.55
CA LEU A 277 -21.55 -18.08 4.60
C LEU A 277 -20.88 -17.95 5.97
N TYR A 278 -21.51 -17.22 6.89
CA TYR A 278 -21.01 -17.01 8.24
C TYR A 278 -22.06 -17.46 9.26
N ARG A 279 -21.61 -17.95 10.42
CA ARG A 279 -22.51 -18.31 11.52
C ARG A 279 -23.23 -17.05 12.03
N VAL A 280 -24.52 -17.15 12.36
CA VAL A 280 -25.26 -16.06 13.03
C VAL A 280 -24.53 -15.68 14.32
N GLY A 281 -24.30 -14.38 14.52
CA GLY A 281 -23.52 -13.88 15.65
C GLY A 281 -22.00 -13.98 15.47
N PHE A 282 -21.50 -14.31 14.27
CA PHE A 282 -20.07 -14.20 13.95
C PHE A 282 -19.60 -12.77 14.23
N ARG A 283 -18.74 -12.65 15.25
CA ARG A 283 -18.00 -11.44 15.56
C ARG A 283 -16.54 -11.74 15.24
N HIS A 284 -15.92 -10.90 14.40
CA HIS A 284 -14.48 -10.96 14.22
C HIS A 284 -13.84 -10.83 15.61
N CYS A 285 -12.92 -11.73 15.97
CA CYS A 285 -12.19 -11.65 17.24
C CYS A 285 -11.59 -10.24 17.33
N LYS A 286 -11.95 -9.51 18.39
CA LYS A 286 -11.43 -8.18 18.68
C LYS A 286 -9.96 -8.28 19.09
#